data_AF-A0ABD4EBR5-F1
#
_entry.id   AF-A0ABD4EBR5-F1
#
_cell.length_a   1.000
_cell.length_b   1.000
_cell.length_c   1.000
_cell.angle_alpha   90.00
_cell.angle_beta   90.00
_cell.angle_gamma   90.00
#
_symmetry.space_group_name_H-M   'P 1'
#
loop_
_entity.id
_entity.type
_entity.pdbx_description
1 polymer ?
#
loop_
_entity_poly.entity_id
_entity_poly.type
_entity_poly.pdbx_seq_one_letter_code
_entity_poly.pdbx_strand_id
1 'polypeptide(L)'
;GKVTEKDGITTYVYERIQSAIPNDAPQETPVQLEITRYVDGKGNEVQETTEGKHEPPGIIGDRWQYTGQTTTADGITTYVYERIQSEIPNEAPQETPVQLEVTRYVDPEGNEVQETTEGKHQPPGIIGDRWQYTGKVTEKDGIITYVYERIQSEIPNNPPQETPVQLEV
;
A
#
# COMPACT_ATOMS: atom_id res chain seq x y z
N GLY A 1 -54.39 33.85 -34.93
CA GLY A 1 -55.12 34.93 -34.23
C GLY A 1 -54.66 36.27 -34.73
N LYS A 2 -55.59 37.17 -35.05
CA LYS A 2 -55.29 38.55 -35.49
C LYS A 2 -55.92 39.52 -34.48
N VAL A 3 -55.16 40.53 -34.06
CA VAL A 3 -55.64 41.57 -33.14
C VAL A 3 -55.88 42.84 -33.94
N THR A 4 -57.02 43.48 -33.70
CA THR A 4 -57.33 44.78 -34.30
C THR A 4 -57.95 45.67 -33.22
N GLU A 5 -57.50 46.91 -33.14
CA GLU A 5 -57.90 47.86 -32.10
C GLU A 5 -58.58 49.06 -32.74
N LYS A 6 -59.81 49.36 -32.31
CA LYS A 6 -60.54 50.55 -32.72
C LYS A 6 -61.42 51.03 -31.57
N ASP A 7 -61.36 52.33 -31.28
CA ASP A 7 -62.13 53.01 -30.22
C ASP A 7 -62.03 52.36 -28.82
N GLY A 8 -60.83 51.88 -28.46
CA GLY A 8 -60.50 51.42 -27.10
C GLY A 8 -61.10 50.07 -26.69
N ILE A 9 -61.72 49.33 -27.60
CA ILE A 9 -62.27 47.99 -27.32
C ILE A 9 -61.41 46.94 -28.01
N THR A 10 -60.67 46.15 -27.23
CA THR A 10 -59.90 45.01 -27.73
C THR A 10 -60.80 43.79 -27.92
N THR A 11 -61.02 43.38 -29.17
CA THR A 11 -61.80 42.17 -29.48
C THR A 11 -60.88 41.02 -29.87
N TYR A 12 -60.93 39.92 -29.12
CA TYR A 12 -60.16 38.71 -29.40
C TYR A 12 -61.01 37.73 -30.21
N VAL A 13 -60.61 37.47 -31.46
CA VAL A 13 -61.25 36.45 -32.30
C VAL A 13 -60.47 35.15 -32.19
N TYR A 14 -61.08 34.16 -31.54
CA TYR A 14 -60.54 32.81 -31.43
C TYR A 14 -61.07 31.95 -32.58
N GLU A 15 -60.18 31.40 -33.39
CA GLU A 15 -60.54 30.40 -34.39
C GLU A 15 -60.72 29.05 -33.69
N ARG A 16 -61.87 28.40 -33.93
CA ARG A 16 -62.17 27.06 -33.45
C ARG A 16 -61.17 26.07 -34.04
N ILE A 17 -60.46 25.33 -33.18
CA ILE A 17 -59.58 24.23 -33.58
C ILE A 17 -60.43 23.16 -34.27
N GLN A 18 -60.14 22.84 -35.52
CA GLN A 18 -60.72 21.68 -36.21
C GLN A 18 -59.87 20.46 -35.89
N SER A 19 -60.26 19.71 -34.85
CA SER A 19 -59.67 18.40 -34.56
C SER A 19 -60.26 17.38 -35.54
N ALA A 20 -59.51 16.97 -36.56
CA ALA A 20 -59.80 15.72 -37.24
C ALA A 20 -59.53 14.58 -36.25
N ILE A 21 -60.53 13.73 -35.98
CA ILE A 21 -60.32 12.52 -35.18
C ILE A 21 -59.49 11.57 -36.06
N PRO A 22 -58.22 11.23 -35.72
CA PRO A 22 -57.52 10.17 -36.42
C PRO A 22 -58.25 8.86 -36.11
N ASN A 23 -58.75 8.19 -37.15
CA ASN A 23 -59.50 6.93 -37.05
C ASN A 23 -58.60 5.71 -36.75
N ASP A 24 -57.34 5.93 -36.36
CA ASP A 24 -56.41 4.89 -35.94
C ASP A 24 -56.16 5.02 -34.44
N ALA A 25 -56.50 3.96 -33.71
CA ALA A 25 -56.17 3.84 -32.30
C ALA A 25 -54.64 3.90 -32.12
N PRO A 26 -54.13 4.53 -31.05
CA PRO A 26 -52.71 4.50 -30.75
C PRO A 26 -52.24 3.04 -30.63
N GLN A 27 -51.28 2.64 -31.45
CA GLN A 27 -50.63 1.33 -31.36
C GLN A 27 -49.59 1.42 -30.23
N GLU A 28 -49.88 0.82 -29.07
CA GLU A 28 -48.89 0.65 -28.01
C GLU A 28 -47.93 -0.48 -28.42
N THR A 29 -46.70 -0.12 -28.85
CA THR A 29 -45.61 -1.11 -28.88
C THR A 29 -45.31 -1.52 -27.44
N PRO A 30 -45.40 -2.81 -27.07
CA PRO A 30 -45.03 -3.25 -25.72
C PRO A 30 -43.55 -2.97 -25.52
N VAL A 31 -43.23 -2.08 -24.57
CA VAL A 31 -41.85 -1.85 -24.14
C VAL A 31 -41.43 -3.09 -23.35
N GLN A 32 -40.47 -3.84 -23.88
CA GLN A 32 -39.90 -4.98 -23.18
C GLN A 32 -39.02 -4.44 -22.04
N LEU A 33 -39.45 -4.62 -20.80
CA LEU A 33 -38.69 -4.22 -19.62
C LEU A 33 -37.53 -5.18 -19.42
N GLU A 34 -36.32 -4.65 -19.45
CA GLU A 34 -35.11 -5.40 -19.12
C GLU A 34 -34.79 -5.22 -17.64
N ILE A 35 -34.40 -6.29 -16.95
CA ILE A 35 -33.96 -6.25 -15.56
C ILE A 35 -32.74 -7.14 -15.34
N THR A 36 -31.91 -6.78 -14.36
CA THR A 36 -30.72 -7.52 -13.96
C THR A 36 -30.85 -7.98 -12.51
N ARG A 37 -30.78 -9.30 -12.27
CA ARG A 37 -30.91 -9.97 -10.98
C ARG A 37 -29.59 -10.61 -10.54
N TYR A 38 -29.29 -10.55 -9.25
CA TYR A 38 -28.06 -11.09 -8.66
C TYR A 38 -28.43 -12.16 -7.63
N VAL A 39 -28.05 -13.42 -7.86
CA VAL A 39 -28.44 -14.55 -7.00
C VAL A 39 -27.26 -15.41 -6.56
N ASP A 40 -27.44 -16.18 -5.48
CA ASP A 40 -26.54 -17.26 -5.12
C ASP A 40 -26.82 -18.53 -5.94
N GLY A 41 -25.97 -19.57 -5.80
CA GLY A 41 -26.16 -20.87 -6.44
C GLY A 41 -27.47 -21.62 -6.10
N LYS A 42 -28.25 -21.13 -5.12
CA LYS A 42 -29.57 -21.64 -4.74
C LYS A 42 -30.72 -20.76 -5.24
N GLY A 43 -30.41 -19.65 -5.90
CA GLY A 43 -31.39 -18.69 -6.42
C GLY A 43 -31.85 -17.63 -5.41
N ASN A 44 -31.20 -17.49 -4.25
CA ASN A 44 -31.50 -16.41 -3.30
C ASN A 44 -30.86 -15.09 -3.77
N GLU A 45 -31.56 -13.97 -3.59
CA GLU A 45 -31.02 -12.66 -3.99
C GLU A 45 -29.85 -12.23 -3.11
N VAL A 46 -28.73 -11.86 -3.73
CA VAL A 46 -27.51 -11.40 -3.03
C VAL A 46 -27.31 -9.88 -3.13
N GLN A 47 -28.02 -9.23 -4.05
CA GLN A 47 -28.10 -7.79 -4.24
C GLN A 47 -29.44 -7.47 -4.94
N GLU A 48 -29.97 -6.28 -4.68
CA GLU A 48 -31.21 -5.79 -5.28
C GLU A 48 -31.22 -5.93 -6.81
N THR A 49 -32.35 -6.39 -7.33
CA THR A 49 -32.62 -6.42 -8.77
C THR A 49 -32.67 -4.99 -9.33
N THR A 50 -32.07 -4.77 -10.49
CA THR A 50 -31.92 -3.44 -11.12
C THR A 50 -32.64 -3.38 -12.46
N GLU A 51 -33.21 -2.23 -12.82
CA GLU A 51 -33.81 -2.01 -14.14
C GLU A 51 -32.72 -1.80 -15.19
N GLY A 52 -32.91 -2.37 -16.38
CA GLY A 52 -31.96 -2.36 -17.49
C GLY A 52 -30.92 -3.46 -17.40
N LYS A 53 -30.06 -3.49 -18.43
CA LYS A 53 -28.94 -4.42 -18.53
C LYS A 53 -27.68 -3.80 -17.91
N HIS A 54 -27.14 -4.47 -16.90
CA HIS A 54 -25.91 -4.06 -16.21
C HIS A 54 -24.86 -5.16 -16.29
N GLU A 55 -23.58 -4.79 -16.28
CA GLU A 55 -22.49 -5.75 -16.11
C GLU A 55 -22.42 -6.24 -14.66
N PRO A 56 -22.01 -7.51 -14.40
CA PRO A 56 -21.95 -8.04 -13.05
C PRO A 56 -20.75 -7.44 -12.28
N PRO A 57 -20.97 -6.92 -11.07
CA PRO A 57 -19.86 -6.68 -10.15
C PRO A 57 -19.07 -7.96 -9.90
N GLY A 58 -17.74 -7.90 -9.93
CA GLY A 58 -16.91 -9.09 -9.62
C GLY A 58 -17.12 -9.58 -8.18
N ILE A 59 -17.40 -8.66 -7.26
CA ILE A 59 -17.62 -8.90 -5.84
C ILE A 59 -18.83 -8.07 -5.38
N ILE A 60 -19.71 -8.66 -4.58
CA ILE A 60 -20.83 -7.97 -3.92
C ILE A 60 -20.57 -7.96 -2.40
N GLY A 61 -20.36 -6.76 -1.86
CA GLY A 61 -19.92 -6.56 -0.47
C GLY A 61 -18.57 -7.26 -0.23
N ASP A 62 -18.44 -7.99 0.88
CA ASP A 62 -17.27 -8.83 1.19
C ASP A 62 -17.60 -10.32 1.22
N ARG A 63 -18.79 -10.70 0.72
CA ARG A 63 -19.35 -12.04 0.94
C ARG A 63 -19.54 -12.85 -0.32
N TRP A 64 -19.63 -12.22 -1.48
CA TRP A 64 -20.08 -12.88 -2.71
C TRP A 64 -19.15 -12.55 -3.87
N GLN A 65 -18.72 -13.58 -4.60
CA GLN A 65 -17.91 -13.47 -5.81
C GLN A 65 -18.71 -13.98 -7.00
N TYR A 66 -18.65 -13.25 -8.11
CA TYR A 66 -19.31 -13.65 -9.35
C TYR A 66 -18.67 -14.93 -9.90
N THR A 67 -19.49 -15.94 -10.20
CA THR A 67 -18.99 -17.26 -10.66
C THR A 67 -18.70 -17.32 -12.16
N GLY A 68 -19.05 -16.28 -12.91
CA GLY A 68 -19.03 -16.31 -14.38
C GLY A 68 -20.32 -16.88 -15.01
N GLN A 69 -21.26 -17.39 -14.21
CA GLN A 69 -22.51 -17.95 -14.73
C GLN A 69 -23.58 -16.86 -14.91
N THR A 70 -24.06 -16.73 -16.15
CA THR A 70 -25.15 -15.82 -16.54
C THR A 70 -26.25 -16.57 -17.28
N THR A 71 -27.50 -16.22 -16.99
CA THR A 71 -28.68 -16.66 -17.78
C THR A 71 -29.45 -15.42 -18.23
N THR A 72 -30.00 -15.44 -19.45
CA THR A 72 -30.91 -14.39 -19.93
C THR A 72 -32.17 -15.03 -20.50
N ALA A 73 -33.33 -14.68 -19.97
CA ALA A 73 -34.64 -15.15 -20.42
C ALA A 73 -35.70 -14.05 -20.19
N ASP A 74 -36.58 -13.83 -21.16
CA ASP A 74 -37.73 -12.92 -21.04
C ASP A 74 -37.39 -11.49 -20.57
N GLY A 75 -36.22 -10.96 -20.98
CA GLY A 75 -35.74 -9.63 -20.54
C GLY A 75 -35.06 -9.62 -19.17
N ILE A 76 -34.94 -10.77 -18.51
CA ILE A 76 -34.28 -10.92 -17.20
C ILE A 76 -32.88 -11.47 -17.40
N THR A 77 -31.86 -10.69 -17.08
CA THR A 77 -30.48 -11.17 -16.96
C THR A 77 -30.19 -11.54 -15.51
N THR A 78 -29.77 -12.78 -15.25
CA THR A 78 -29.45 -13.27 -13.90
C THR A 78 -27.98 -13.67 -13.81
N TYR A 79 -27.27 -13.08 -12.86
CA TYR A 79 -25.89 -13.40 -12.51
C TYR A 79 -25.82 -14.24 -11.24
N VAL A 80 -24.99 -15.29 -11.24
CA VAL A 80 -24.83 -16.19 -10.10
C VAL A 80 -23.54 -15.92 -9.34
N TYR A 81 -23.64 -15.90 -8.01
CA TYR A 81 -22.55 -15.62 -7.09
C TYR A 81 -22.32 -16.80 -6.13
N GLU A 82 -21.09 -16.97 -5.71
CA GLU A 82 -20.69 -17.90 -4.67
C GLU A 82 -20.15 -17.16 -3.45
N ARG A 83 -20.25 -17.80 -2.29
CA ARG A 83 -19.82 -17.18 -1.04
C ARG A 83 -18.30 -17.22 -0.95
N ILE A 84 -17.68 -16.07 -0.72
CA ILE A 84 -16.24 -15.97 -0.45
C ILE A 84 -15.95 -16.73 0.85
N GLN A 85 -15.11 -17.76 0.74
CA GLN A 85 -14.59 -18.46 1.90
C GLN A 85 -13.31 -17.75 2.34
N SER A 86 -13.41 -16.90 3.35
CA SER A 86 -12.20 -16.47 4.07
C SER A 86 -11.75 -17.63 4.93
N GLU A 87 -10.71 -18.34 4.49
CA GLU A 87 -9.95 -19.19 5.40
C GLU A 87 -9.29 -18.25 6.42
N ILE A 88 -9.76 -18.29 7.66
CA ILE A 88 -8.98 -17.75 8.77
C ILE A 88 -7.77 -18.69 8.86
N PRO A 89 -6.53 -18.21 8.64
CA PRO A 89 -5.38 -19.07 8.84
C PRO A 89 -5.43 -19.56 10.29
N ASN A 90 -5.59 -20.87 10.45
CA ASN A 90 -5.75 -21.51 11.75
C ASN A 90 -4.42 -21.57 12.52
N GLU A 91 -3.34 -21.06 11.92
CA GLU A 91 -2.03 -20.90 12.51
C GLU A 91 -1.83 -19.44 12.87
N ALA A 92 -1.50 -19.18 14.14
CA ALA A 92 -1.05 -17.86 14.56
C ALA A 92 0.16 -17.44 13.71
N PRO A 93 0.33 -16.14 13.41
CA PRO A 93 1.54 -15.64 12.77
C PRO A 93 2.78 -16.17 13.53
N GLN A 94 3.63 -16.91 12.82
CA GLN A 94 4.88 -17.40 13.39
C GLN A 94 5.87 -16.24 13.38
N GLU A 95 6.08 -15.61 14.54
CA GLU A 95 7.17 -14.65 14.69
C GLU A 95 8.50 -15.42 14.71
N THR A 96 9.33 -15.20 13.70
CA THR A 96 10.72 -15.67 13.76
C THR A 96 11.48 -14.75 14.71
N PRO A 97 12.08 -15.26 15.79
CA PRO A 97 12.89 -14.41 16.68
C PRO A 97 14.09 -13.91 15.89
N VAL A 98 14.13 -12.60 15.62
CA VAL A 98 15.31 -11.96 15.03
C VAL A 98 16.39 -11.94 16.11
N GLN A 99 17.44 -12.73 15.94
CA GLN A 99 18.62 -12.64 16.79
C GLN A 99 19.31 -11.30 16.51
N LEU A 100 19.28 -10.37 17.46
CA LEU A 100 20.02 -9.11 17.35
C LEU A 100 21.52 -9.40 17.46
N GLU A 101 22.26 -9.03 16.43
CA GLU A 101 23.72 -9.08 16.41
C GLU A 101 24.28 -7.71 16.82
N VAL A 102 25.37 -7.69 17.57
CA VAL A 102 26.04 -6.43 17.97
C VAL A 102 27.55 -6.59 17.90
N THR A 103 28.25 -5.48 17.69
CA THR A 103 29.72 -5.41 17.66
C THR A 103 30.23 -4.49 18.76
N ARG A 104 31.08 -5.00 19.65
CA ARG A 104 31.65 -4.31 20.81
C ARG A 104 33.16 -4.16 20.66
N TYR A 105 33.70 -3.03 21.12
CA TYR A 105 35.12 -2.69 21.03
C TYR A 105 35.67 -2.50 22.44
N VAL A 106 36.61 -3.33 22.87
CA VAL A 106 37.13 -3.33 24.25
C VAL A 106 38.65 -3.27 24.33
N ASP A 107 39.18 -2.86 25.48
CA ASP A 107 40.58 -3.06 25.85
C ASP A 107 40.83 -4.49 26.41
N PRO A 108 42.08 -4.87 26.77
CA PRO A 108 42.37 -6.20 27.30
C PRO A 108 41.75 -6.49 28.68
N GLU A 109 41.31 -5.45 29.40
CA GLU A 109 40.64 -5.55 30.69
C GLU A 109 39.11 -5.65 30.51
N GLY A 110 38.59 -5.45 29.29
CA GLY A 110 37.19 -5.55 28.93
C GLY A 110 36.42 -4.21 29.01
N ASN A 111 37.12 -3.09 29.20
CA ASN A 111 36.51 -1.76 29.18
C ASN A 111 36.21 -1.33 27.75
N GLU A 112 35.09 -0.65 27.53
CA GLU A 112 34.69 -0.20 26.20
C GLU A 112 35.55 0.97 25.72
N VAL A 113 36.12 0.84 24.51
CA VAL A 113 36.97 1.87 23.88
C VAL A 113 36.24 2.65 22.78
N GLN A 114 35.10 2.14 22.33
CA GLN A 114 34.16 2.77 21.40
C GLN A 114 32.76 2.17 21.61
N GLU A 115 31.73 2.97 21.37
CA GLU A 115 30.33 2.55 21.47
C GLU A 115 30.06 1.23 20.74
N THR A 116 29.32 0.34 21.41
CA THR A 116 28.79 -0.88 20.81
C THR A 116 27.80 -0.54 19.69
N THR A 117 27.96 -1.18 18.53
CA THR A 117 27.14 -0.92 17.33
C THR A 117 26.22 -2.10 17.01
N GLU A 118 24.99 -1.84 16.59
CA GLU A 118 24.08 -2.87 16.09
C GLU A 118 24.57 -3.46 14.76
N GLY A 119 24.47 -4.77 14.61
CA GLY A 119 24.92 -5.54 13.46
C GLY A 119 26.37 -5.97 13.54
N LYS A 120 26.79 -6.69 12.48
CA LYS A 120 28.16 -7.20 12.30
C LYS A 120 29.00 -6.17 11.55
N HIS A 121 30.01 -5.63 12.22
CA HIS A 121 30.93 -4.66 11.64
C HIS A 121 32.35 -5.20 11.61
N GLN A 122 33.16 -4.75 10.66
CA GLN A 122 34.59 -5.01 10.66
C GLN A 122 35.29 -4.09 11.67
N PRO A 123 36.39 -4.53 12.31
CA PRO A 123 37.09 -3.71 13.27
C PRO A 123 37.84 -2.58 12.55
N PRO A 124 37.69 -1.32 12.96
CA PRO A 124 38.64 -0.28 12.56
C PRO A 124 40.05 -0.64 13.03
N GLY A 125 41.07 -0.37 12.22
CA GLY A 125 42.45 -0.64 12.61
C GLY A 125 42.91 0.19 13.81
N ILE A 126 42.42 1.42 13.90
CA ILE A 126 42.69 2.39 14.98
C ILE A 126 41.36 3.02 15.42
N ILE A 127 41.16 3.16 16.74
CA ILE A 127 40.05 3.91 17.33
C ILE A 127 40.58 5.19 17.97
N GLY A 128 40.11 6.33 17.46
CA GLY A 128 40.66 7.64 17.79
C GLY A 128 42.15 7.72 17.46
N ASP A 129 42.96 8.23 18.39
CA ASP A 129 44.43 8.27 18.28
C ASP A 129 45.12 7.44 19.37
N ARG A 130 44.37 6.58 20.08
CA ARG A 130 44.83 5.93 21.32
C ARG A 130 44.81 4.43 21.29
N TRP A 131 44.04 3.81 20.40
CA TRP A 131 43.77 2.37 20.45
C TRP A 131 44.02 1.72 19.11
N GLN A 132 44.78 0.63 19.08
CA GLN A 132 45.07 -0.17 17.90
C GLN A 132 44.46 -1.56 18.03
N TYR A 133 43.84 -2.05 16.96
CA TYR A 133 43.25 -3.37 16.95
C TYR A 133 44.32 -4.46 17.08
N THR A 134 44.14 -5.37 18.04
CA THR A 134 45.13 -6.43 18.34
C THR A 134 45.02 -7.66 17.44
N GLY A 135 43.99 -7.73 16.58
CA GLY A 135 43.66 -8.95 15.82
C GLY A 135 42.82 -9.96 16.60
N LYS A 136 42.52 -9.73 17.88
CA LYS A 136 41.71 -10.65 18.70
C LYS A 136 40.23 -10.34 18.58
N VAL A 137 39.45 -11.37 18.23
CA VAL A 137 37.99 -11.33 18.12
C VAL A 137 37.36 -12.50 18.88
N THR A 138 36.18 -12.29 19.46
CA THR A 138 35.33 -13.34 20.03
C THR A 138 33.89 -13.13 19.58
N GLU A 139 33.22 -14.17 19.11
CA GLU A 139 31.79 -14.13 18.74
C GLU A 139 31.03 -15.12 19.64
N LYS A 140 30.08 -14.60 20.43
CA LYS A 140 29.25 -15.41 21.33
C LYS A 140 27.87 -14.78 21.48
N ASP A 141 26.83 -15.59 21.37
CA ASP A 141 25.43 -15.18 21.56
C ASP A 141 25.03 -13.93 20.73
N GLY A 142 25.53 -13.82 19.50
CA GLY A 142 25.28 -12.67 18.61
C GLY A 142 26.16 -11.44 18.90
N ILE A 143 27.04 -11.50 19.89
CA ILE A 143 27.96 -10.41 20.25
C ILE A 143 29.34 -10.70 19.66
N ILE A 144 29.77 -9.86 18.72
CA ILE A 144 31.16 -9.80 18.23
C ILE A 144 31.92 -8.82 19.11
N THR A 145 33.04 -9.25 19.71
CA THR A 145 33.89 -8.39 20.53
C THR A 145 35.30 -8.33 19.94
N TYR A 146 35.77 -7.13 19.63
CA TYR A 146 37.13 -6.86 19.18
C TYR A 146 37.98 -6.25 20.29
N VAL A 147 39.21 -6.73 20.46
CA VAL A 147 40.14 -6.25 21.51
C VAL A 147 41.18 -5.28 20.93
N TYR A 148 41.38 -4.15 21.59
CA TYR A 148 42.31 -3.09 21.23
C TYR A 148 43.36 -2.89 22.31
N GLU A 149 44.55 -2.46 21.94
CA GLU A 149 45.62 -2.07 22.86
C GLU A 149 45.96 -0.60 22.71
N ARG A 150 46.49 -0.01 23.78
CA ARG A 150 46.81 1.41 23.77
C ARG A 150 48.08 1.66 22.97
N ILE A 151 48.02 2.59 22.03
CA ILE A 151 49.19 3.03 21.25
C ILE A 151 50.17 3.68 22.22
N GLN A 152 51.36 3.08 22.36
CA GLN A 152 52.45 3.68 23.11
C GLN A 152 53.22 4.62 22.19
N SER A 153 53.09 5.93 22.41
CA SER A 153 54.00 6.89 21.80
C SER A 153 55.34 6.82 22.53
N GLU A 154 56.35 6.19 21.93
CA GLU A 154 57.72 6.38 22.40
C GLU A 154 58.10 7.84 22.14
N ILE A 155 58.27 8.63 23.21
CA ILE A 155 59.00 9.89 23.11
C ILE A 155 60.46 9.46 22.86
N PRO A 156 61.10 9.81 21.72
CA PRO A 156 62.50 9.48 21.53
C PRO A 156 63.31 10.26 22.57
N ASN A 157 63.71 9.59 23.63
CA ASN A 157 64.49 10.16 24.73
C ASN A 157 65.98 10.19 24.37
N ASN A 158 66.31 10.68 23.18
CA ASN A 158 67.69 10.87 22.76
C ASN A 158 67.95 12.39 22.67
N PRO A 159 68.66 13.00 23.64
CA PRO A 159 69.04 14.41 23.52
C PRO A 159 69.92 14.59 22.28
N PRO A 160 69.85 15.75 21.59
CA PRO A 160 70.76 16.04 20.49
C PRO A 160 72.20 15.96 21.00
N GLN A 161 73.01 15.08 20.40
CA GLN A 161 74.45 15.10 20.64
C GLN A 161 75.01 16.33 19.93
N GLU A 162 75.26 17.39 20.70
CA GLU A 162 76.06 18.51 20.21
C GLU A 162 77.46 17.99 19.92
N THR A 163 77.84 18.00 18.65
CA THR A 163 79.22 17.72 18.24
C THR A 163 80.04 18.96 18.63
N PRO A 164 81.06 18.87 19.51
CA PRO A 164 81.86 20.04 19.82
C PRO A 164 82.67 20.44 18.58
N VAL A 165 82.41 21.64 18.07
CA VAL A 165 83.26 22.28 17.05
C VAL A 165 84.60 22.56 17.71
N GLN A 166 85.65 21.84 17.31
CA GLN A 166 87.01 22.18 17.71
C GLN A 166 87.43 23.43 16.91
N LEU A 167 87.58 24.54 17.62
CA LEU A 167 88.15 25.77 17.10
C LEU A 167 89.67 25.59 17.09
N GLU A 168 90.27 25.26 15.94
CA GLU A 168 91.72 25.33 15.78
C GLU A 168 92.17 26.80 15.82
N VAL A 169 93.15 27.10 16.68
CA VAL A 169 93.87 28.37 16.81
C VAL A 169 95.21 28.25 16.10
#